data_AF-A0A8S2ZT85-F1
#
_entry.id   AF-A0A8S2ZT85-F1
#
_cell.length_a   1.000
_cell.length_b   1.000
_cell.length_c   1.000
_cell.angle_alpha   90.00
_cell.angle_beta   90.00
_cell.angle_gamma   90.00
#
_symmetry.space_group_name_H-M   'P 1'
#
loop_
_entity.id
_entity.type
_entity.pdbx_description
1 polymer ?
#
loop_
_entity_poly.entity_id
_entity_poly.type
_entity_poly.pdbx_seq_one_letter_code
_entity_poly.pdbx_strand_id
1 'polypeptide(L)' 'AIRNLLIDRIEFDPIEKVRYSAVEALGLYGMTNPKCRSVLLWAVRYDKSPLVRAAAPNALV' A
#
# COMPACT_ATOMS: atom_id res chain seq x y z
N ALA A 1 -10.65 10.63 -4.85
CA ALA A 1 -9.61 11.53 -4.33
C ALA A 1 -8.64 10.79 -3.39
N ILE A 2 -9.08 10.39 -2.18
CA ILE A 2 -8.18 9.81 -1.17
C ILE A 2 -7.49 8.51 -1.61
N ARG A 3 -8.19 7.63 -2.34
CA ARG A 3 -7.62 6.38 -2.84
C ARG A 3 -6.42 6.58 -3.76
N ASN A 4 -6.53 7.51 -4.71
CA ASN A 4 -5.46 7.81 -5.65
C ASN A 4 -4.27 8.44 -4.92
N LEU A 5 -4.54 9.28 -3.91
CA LEU A 5 -3.50 9.82 -3.04
C LEU A 5 -2.73 8.70 -2.31
N LEU A 6 -3.44 7.74 -1.73
CA LEU A 6 -2.80 6.62 -1.01
C LEU A 6 -1.98 5.74 -1.95
N ILE A 7 -2.50 5.43 -3.15
CA ILE A 7 -1.75 4.71 -4.18
C ILE A 7 -0.45 5.46 -4.52
N ASP A 8 -0.55 6.76 -4.80
CA ASP A 8 0.58 7.62 -5.14
C ASP A 8 1.63 7.67 -4.01
N ARG A 9 1.19 7.67 -2.75
CA ARG A 9 2.11 7.54 -1.60
C ARG A 9 2.80 6.17 -1.58
N ILE A 10 2.10 5.06 -1.81
CA ILE A 10 2.69 3.72 -1.80
C ILE A 10 3.72 3.55 -2.92
N GLU A 11 3.49 4.13 -4.10
CA GLU A 11 4.39 3.94 -5.24
C GLU A 11 5.64 4.82 -5.16
N PHE A 12 5.50 6.07 -4.69
CA PHE A 12 6.54 7.09 -4.91
C PHE A 12 7.08 7.74 -3.65
N ASP A 13 6.45 7.57 -2.48
CA ASP A 13 6.90 8.30 -1.30
C ASP A 13 8.29 7.80 -0.84
N PRO A 14 9.29 8.70 -0.69
CA PRO A 14 10.63 8.27 -0.32
C PRO A 14 10.69 7.68 1.10
N ILE A 15 9.78 8.11 1.99
CA ILE A 15 9.76 7.74 3.41
C ILE A 15 8.99 6.44 3.60
N GLU A 16 9.66 5.42 4.13
CA GLU A 16 9.04 4.11 4.35
C GLU A 16 7.81 4.16 5.26
N LYS A 17 7.82 5.00 6.30
CA LYS A 17 6.70 5.14 7.23
C LYS A 17 5.45 5.66 6.53
N VAL A 18 5.61 6.57 5.56
CA VAL A 18 4.48 7.10 4.80
C VAL A 18 3.89 6.02 3.89
N ARG A 19 4.74 5.25 3.20
CA ARG A 19 4.29 4.11 2.38
C ARG A 19 3.57 3.05 3.23
N TYR A 20 4.14 2.71 4.38
CA TYR A 20 3.56 1.77 5.34
C TYR A 20 2.16 2.21 5.79
N SER A 21 2.02 3.45 6.27
CA SER A 21 0.72 3.97 6.71
C SER A 21 -0.30 4.05 5.57
N ALA A 22 0.15 4.31 4.34
CA ALA A 22 -0.73 4.32 3.17
C ALA A 22 -1.24 2.90 2.83
N VAL A 23 -0.39 1.88 2.96
CA VAL A 23 -0.79 0.46 2.83
C VAL A 23 -1.84 0.09 3.89
N GLU A 24 -1.58 0.41 5.17
CA GLU A 24 -2.54 0.14 6.26
C GLU A 24 -3.89 0.82 6.01
N ALA A 25 -3.86 2.11 5.62
CA ALA A 25 -5.08 2.85 5.32
C ALA A 25 -5.88 2.18 4.19
N LEU A 26 -5.23 1.75 3.10
CA LEU A 26 -5.94 1.04 2.02
C LEU A 26 -6.67 -0.22 2.52
N GLY A 27 -6.04 -0.99 3.41
CA GLY A 27 -6.64 -2.17 4.03
C GLY A 27 -7.82 -1.84 4.93
N LEU A 28 -7.66 -0.90 5.86
CA LEU A 28 -8.70 -0.50 6.83
C LEU A 28 -9.97 0.00 6.15
N TYR A 29 -9.85 0.71 5.03
CA TYR A 29 -10.99 1.23 4.29
C TYR A 29 -11.58 0.24 3.28
N GLY A 30 -11.10 -1.01 3.25
CA GLY A 30 -11.61 -2.06 2.36
C GLY A 30 -11.52 -1.67 0.89
N MET A 31 -10.50 -0.91 0.50
CA MET A 31 -10.38 -0.40 -0.87
C MET A 31 -9.89 -1.52 -1.81
N THR A 32 -10.79 -2.40 -2.23
CA THR A 32 -10.46 -3.67 -2.90
C THR A 32 -10.56 -3.66 -4.44
N ASN A 33 -10.65 -2.47 -5.06
CA ASN A 33 -10.69 -2.40 -6.52
C ASN A 33 -9.38 -2.93 -7.15
N PRO A 34 -9.40 -3.29 -8.45
CA PRO A 34 -8.25 -3.90 -9.13
C PRO A 34 -6.95 -3.10 -9.01
N LYS A 35 -6.99 -1.77 -9.05
CA LYS A 35 -5.80 -0.91 -8.96
C LYS A 35 -5.18 -0.91 -7.55
N CYS A 36 -6.01 -0.95 -6.51
CA CYS A 36 -5.49 -1.11 -5.15
C CYS A 36 -4.84 -2.47 -4.96
N ARG A 37 -5.49 -3.54 -5.45
CA ARG A 37 -4.94 -4.89 -5.39
C ARG A 37 -3.61 -5.00 -6.13
N SER A 38 -3.47 -4.40 -7.32
CA SER A 38 -2.21 -4.44 -8.06
C SER A 38 -1.07 -3.75 -7.31
N VAL A 39 -1.33 -2.59 -6.70
CA VAL A 39 -0.35 -1.85 -5.91
C VAL A 39 0.03 -2.60 -4.64
N LEU A 40 -0.92 -3.19 -3.93
CA LEU A 40 -0.64 -3.98 -2.74
C LEU A 40 0.16 -5.24 -3.08
N LEU A 41 -0.16 -5.94 -4.16
CA LEU A 41 0.63 -7.09 -4.64
C LEU A 41 2.05 -6.68 -5.07
N TRP A 42 2.21 -5.51 -5.68
CA TRP A 42 3.53 -4.96 -5.97
C TRP A 42 4.28 -4.68 -4.66
N ALA A 43 3.64 -4.05 -3.68
CA ALA A 43 4.24 -3.72 -2.39
C ALA A 43 4.70 -4.98 -1.64
N VAL A 44 3.92 -6.07 -1.65
CA VAL A 44 4.33 -7.38 -1.09
C VAL A 44 5.66 -7.85 -1.65
N ARG A 45 5.86 -7.70 -2.97
CA ARG A 45 6.96 -8.35 -3.68
C ARG A 45 8.18 -7.46 -3.87
N TYR A 46 7.98 -6.15 -3.99
CA TYR A 46 8.99 -5.24 -4.54
C TYR A 46 9.26 -3.98 -3.72
N ASP A 47 8.44 -3.64 -2.71
CA ASP A 47 8.78 -2.48 -1.88
C ASP A 47 10.14 -2.69 -1.21
N LYS A 48 10.99 -1.66 -1.22
CA LYS A 48 12.33 -1.69 -0.64
C LYS A 48 12.32 -1.96 0.87
N SER A 49 11.30 -1.48 1.58
CA SER A 49 11.21 -1.60 3.03
C SER A 49 10.56 -2.91 3.45
N PRO A 50 11.22 -3.72 4.31
CA PRO A 50 10.63 -4.96 4.82
C PRO A 50 9.34 -4.72 5.61
N LEU A 51 9.19 -3.56 6.26
CA LEU A 51 7.97 -3.21 6.99
C LEU A 51 6.78 -3.02 6.06
N VAL A 52 6.98 -2.33 4.93
CA VAL A 52 5.92 -2.13 3.93
C VAL A 52 5.53 -3.46 3.30
N ARG A 53 6.51 -4.32 2.96
CA ARG A 53 6.23 -5.68 2.46
C ARG A 53 5.43 -6.52 3.44
N ALA A 54 5.69 -6.38 4.75
CA ALA A 54 4.96 -7.11 5.79
C ALA A 54 3.53 -6.58 6.03
N ALA A 55 3.28 -5.29 5.79
CA ALA A 55 1.95 -4.70 5.94
C ALA A 55 1.00 -5.06 4.78
N ALA A 56 1.52 -5.17 3.57
CA ALA A 56 0.72 -5.32 2.36
C ALA A 56 -0.20 -6.58 2.33
N PRO A 57 0.21 -7.76 2.84
CA PRO A 57 -0.68 -8.92 2.92
C PRO A 57 -1.90 -8.68 3.81
N ASN A 58 -1.74 -7.94 4.92
CA ASN A 58 -2.85 -7.63 5.82
C ASN A 58 -3.89 -6.69 5.18
N ALA A 59 -3.47 -5.89 4.19
CA ALA A 59 -4.37 -5.02 3.43
C ALA A 59 -5.06 -5.74 2.25
N LEU A 60 -4.68 -6.98 1.95
CA LEU A 60 -5.26 -7.80 0.88
C LEU A 60 -6.39 -8.73 1.34
N VAL A 61 -6.50 -8.98 2.65
CA VAL A 61 -7.49 -9.87 3.28
C VAL A 61 -8.78 -9.17 3.66
#